data_AF-A0A7V7CYF1-F1
#
_entry.id   AF-A0A7V7CYF1-F1
#
_cell.length_a   1.000
_cell.length_b   1.000
_cell.length_c   1.000
_cell.angle_alpha   90.00
_cell.angle_beta   90.00
_cell.angle_gamma   90.00
#
_symmetry.space_group_name_H-M   'P 1'
#
loop_
_entity.id
_entity.type
_entity.pdbx_description
1 polymer ?
#
loop_
_entity_poly.entity_id
_entity_poly.type
_entity_poly.pdbx_seq_one_letter_code
_entity_poly.pdbx_strand_id
1 'polypeptide(L)'
;MLREMGRKTACCFQRCAGLDCMNTVYAITYDLDQEFRTGYHGRFLDFMKHVQSNDLVPAACMTDSKGDRSLPPSRQEDPDQYIHIVEEKKGGIVVRGAKLHITGAVNSHELLVVPTRALREEDREYAVSFAVPADTKGVTFIYGRQPSDTRRLEDGRSDVGNLYYGGCEAMVVFDDIFVPEERIFMKGEYSMTGRLVELFAAHHRASYGGCKVGVGDVLIGATAAIAEAHGTEKTSHIKDKIAEMIHLNETLHAGALASTSKGYPTPSGAFTVDPLLANVCKLNITRFPFEISRLAQDIAGGIMVTMPSLKDQENPEIGSYVKKYLVGRKGVDSEKRMRILRLIENITLGTGAVSYLTESIHGAGSPQAQKIMIARLADIESAKSCAYKLCGI
;
A
#
# COMPACT_ATOMS: atom_id res chain seq x y z
N MET A 1 2.44 12.84 -9.16
CA MET A 1 3.56 11.88 -8.95
C MET A 1 3.08 10.43 -8.82
N LEU A 2 2.30 10.05 -7.79
CA LEU A 2 1.97 8.64 -7.53
C LEU A 2 1.27 7.91 -8.68
N ARG A 3 0.31 8.57 -9.37
CA ARG A 3 -0.34 8.02 -10.58
C ARG A 3 0.65 7.75 -11.71
N GLU A 4 1.60 8.65 -11.91
CA GLU A 4 2.62 8.51 -12.95
C GLU A 4 3.56 7.35 -12.65
N MET A 5 3.96 7.17 -11.38
CA MET A 5 4.76 6.00 -11.00
C MET A 5 3.97 4.69 -11.21
N GLY A 6 2.68 4.67 -10.88
CA GLY A 6 1.81 3.52 -11.18
C GLY A 6 1.74 3.19 -12.67
N ARG A 7 1.71 4.20 -13.55
CA ARG A 7 1.76 4.01 -15.02
C ARG A 7 3.08 3.42 -15.49
N LYS A 8 4.19 3.90 -14.92
CA LYS A 8 5.54 3.46 -15.31
C LYS A 8 5.86 2.05 -14.84
N THR A 9 5.32 1.63 -13.70
CA THR A 9 5.72 0.37 -13.07
C THR A 9 4.64 -0.71 -13.09
N ALA A 10 3.36 -0.35 -13.15
CA ALA A 10 2.23 -1.28 -13.01
C ALA A 10 2.33 -2.19 -11.76
N CYS A 11 2.95 -1.71 -10.68
CA CYS A 11 3.10 -2.41 -9.41
C CYS A 11 3.29 -1.41 -8.25
N CYS A 12 3.38 -1.92 -7.01
CA CYS A 12 3.79 -1.09 -5.88
C CYS A 12 5.27 -0.67 -6.01
N PHE A 13 5.53 0.63 -5.98
CA PHE A 13 6.88 1.23 -5.97
C PHE A 13 7.38 1.59 -4.56
N GLN A 14 6.67 1.13 -3.53
CA GLN A 14 7.08 0.98 -2.12
C GLN A 14 7.38 2.26 -1.30
N ARG A 15 7.94 3.32 -1.90
CA ARG A 15 8.43 4.51 -1.18
C ARG A 15 7.35 5.42 -0.58
N CYS A 16 6.08 5.27 -1.00
CA CYS A 16 4.98 6.12 -0.53
C CYS A 16 4.67 5.92 0.97
N ALA A 17 4.76 4.69 1.49
CA ALA A 17 4.49 4.44 2.90
C ALA A 17 5.51 5.15 3.80
N GLY A 18 6.79 5.12 3.44
CA GLY A 18 7.85 5.87 4.12
C GLY A 18 7.61 7.37 4.12
N LEU A 19 7.22 7.95 2.97
CA LEU A 19 6.85 9.35 2.85
C LEU A 19 5.70 9.73 3.79
N ASP A 20 4.62 8.96 3.77
CA ASP A 20 3.43 9.22 4.59
C ASP A 20 3.74 9.06 6.08
N CYS A 21 4.59 8.11 6.45
CA CYS A 21 5.07 7.90 7.81
C CYS A 21 5.95 9.05 8.29
N MET A 22 6.88 9.54 7.47
CA MET A 22 7.72 10.69 7.84
C MET A 22 6.91 11.97 8.06
N ASN A 23 5.93 12.26 7.21
CA ASN A 23 5.02 13.40 7.41
C ASN A 23 4.21 13.27 8.70
N THR A 24 3.78 12.04 9.03
CA THR A 24 3.05 11.77 10.26
C THR A 24 3.92 11.97 11.50
N VAL A 25 5.12 11.37 11.53
CA VAL A 25 6.03 11.49 12.67
C VAL A 25 6.50 12.93 12.85
N TYR A 26 6.67 13.69 11.76
CA TYR A 26 6.94 15.14 11.83
C TYR A 26 5.88 15.87 12.66
N ALA A 27 4.60 15.68 12.34
CA ALA A 27 3.52 16.35 13.04
C ALA A 27 3.37 15.84 14.48
N ILE A 28 3.44 14.52 14.69
CA ILE A 28 3.22 13.92 16.01
C ILE A 28 4.34 14.27 16.99
N THR A 29 5.60 14.25 16.56
CA THR A 29 6.71 14.62 17.44
C THR A 29 6.65 16.08 17.88
N TYR A 30 6.18 16.99 17.03
CA TYR A 30 5.94 18.37 17.41
C TYR A 30 4.90 18.45 18.55
N ASP A 31 3.77 17.79 18.38
CA ASP A 31 2.69 17.84 19.38
C ASP A 31 3.08 17.13 20.69
N LEU A 32 3.86 16.05 20.61
CA LEU A 32 4.46 15.40 21.78
C LEU A 32 5.34 16.37 22.56
N ASP A 33 6.23 17.10 21.87
CA ASP A 33 7.11 18.07 22.53
C ASP A 33 6.32 19.23 23.17
N GLN A 34 5.20 19.66 22.56
CA GLN A 34 4.32 20.68 23.15
C GLN A 34 3.60 20.21 24.41
N GLU A 35 3.08 18.98 24.41
CA GLU A 35 2.26 18.46 25.51
C GLU A 35 3.12 17.90 26.65
N PHE A 36 4.19 17.17 26.32
CA PHE A 36 4.99 16.40 27.29
C PHE A 36 6.37 17.01 27.56
N ARG A 37 6.74 18.11 26.89
CA ARG A 37 8.05 18.79 27.04
C ARG A 37 9.23 17.85 26.78
N THR A 38 9.06 16.96 25.82
CA THR A 38 10.10 16.05 25.32
C THR A 38 10.99 16.78 24.31
N GLY A 39 11.88 16.04 23.63
CA GLY A 39 12.77 16.57 22.60
C GLY A 39 12.76 15.74 21.32
N TYR A 40 11.64 15.06 21.05
CA TYR A 40 11.50 14.13 19.93
C TYR A 40 11.49 14.85 18.59
N HIS A 41 10.91 16.05 18.52
CA HIS A 41 10.81 16.77 17.24
C HIS A 41 12.19 17.15 16.72
N GLY A 42 13.08 17.65 17.59
CA GLY A 42 14.47 17.94 17.23
C GLY A 42 15.21 16.71 16.68
N ARG A 43 15.08 15.57 17.36
CA ARG A 43 15.67 14.28 16.93
C ARG A 43 15.13 13.83 15.58
N PHE A 44 13.82 13.94 15.39
CA PHE A 44 13.18 13.55 14.15
C PHE A 44 13.56 14.48 12.98
N LEU A 45 13.73 15.78 13.23
CA LEU A 45 14.25 16.71 12.22
C LEU A 45 15.66 16.33 11.77
N ASP A 46 16.52 15.89 12.69
CA ASP A 46 17.87 15.46 12.34
C ASP A 46 17.87 14.14 11.55
N PHE A 47 17.01 13.18 11.92
CA PHE A 47 16.76 11.99 11.09
C PHE A 47 16.23 12.35 9.69
N MET A 48 15.28 13.28 9.60
CA MET A 48 14.73 13.73 8.32
C MET A 48 15.81 14.37 7.44
N LYS A 49 16.66 15.24 8.01
CA LYS A 49 17.81 15.83 7.29
C LYS A 49 18.78 14.74 6.81
N HIS A 50 19.02 13.72 7.63
CA HIS A 50 19.86 12.58 7.24
C HIS A 50 19.27 11.85 6.03
N VAL A 51 17.99 11.48 6.07
CA VAL A 51 17.30 10.82 4.95
C VAL A 51 17.33 11.69 3.68
N GLN A 52 17.05 12.99 3.80
CA GLN A 52 17.02 13.91 2.67
C GLN A 52 18.41 14.14 2.06
N SER A 53 19.44 14.34 2.90
CA SER A 53 20.80 14.63 2.43
C SER A 53 21.47 13.45 1.74
N ASN A 54 20.96 12.23 1.97
CA ASN A 54 21.51 10.99 1.43
C ASN A 54 20.54 10.27 0.48
N ASP A 55 19.38 10.86 0.15
CA ASP A 55 18.31 10.27 -0.67
C ASP A 55 17.90 8.84 -0.25
N LEU A 56 17.80 8.61 1.06
CA LEU A 56 17.52 7.29 1.60
C LEU A 56 16.05 6.88 1.41
N VAL A 57 15.83 5.57 1.46
CA VAL A 57 14.50 4.95 1.38
C VAL A 57 14.13 4.41 2.77
N PRO A 58 13.22 5.06 3.51
CA PRO A 58 12.69 4.52 4.76
C PRO A 58 11.48 3.62 4.51
N ALA A 59 11.46 2.42 5.11
CA ALA A 59 10.28 1.56 5.18
C ALA A 59 9.41 1.94 6.37
N ALA A 60 8.12 2.14 6.15
CA ALA A 60 7.17 2.39 7.23
C ALA A 60 6.78 1.08 7.91
N CYS A 61 7.20 0.92 9.15
CA CYS A 61 7.04 -0.28 9.94
C CYS A 61 5.93 -0.11 10.97
N MET A 62 4.67 -0.11 10.52
CA MET A 62 3.52 0.13 11.40
C MET A 62 2.86 -1.16 11.90
N THR A 63 2.44 -2.06 11.02
CA THR A 63 1.55 -3.18 11.39
C THR A 63 2.29 -4.29 12.12
N ASP A 64 1.96 -4.50 13.39
CA ASP A 64 2.47 -5.63 14.19
C ASP A 64 1.84 -6.97 13.77
N SER A 65 2.32 -8.07 14.36
CA SER A 65 1.71 -9.41 14.17
C SER A 65 0.31 -9.52 14.78
N LYS A 66 0.07 -8.84 15.91
CA LYS A 66 -1.22 -8.64 16.60
C LYS A 66 -1.83 -9.86 17.28
N GLY A 67 -1.21 -11.04 17.25
CA GLY A 67 -1.68 -12.23 17.99
C GLY A 67 -3.18 -12.48 17.91
N ASP A 68 -3.84 -12.63 19.06
CA ASP A 68 -5.31 -12.64 19.14
C ASP A 68 -5.86 -11.22 18.90
N ARG A 69 -6.59 -11.06 17.80
CA ARG A 69 -7.13 -9.76 17.36
C ARG A 69 -8.20 -9.20 18.31
N SER A 70 -8.76 -10.02 19.19
CA SER A 70 -9.73 -9.60 20.20
C SER A 70 -9.08 -8.94 21.43
N LEU A 71 -7.77 -9.12 21.62
CA LEU A 71 -7.04 -8.65 22.79
C LEU A 71 -6.21 -7.39 22.49
N PRO A 72 -6.06 -6.47 23.46
CA PRO A 72 -5.06 -5.41 23.38
C PRO A 72 -3.64 -5.97 23.55
N PRO A 73 -2.59 -5.18 23.23
CA PRO A 73 -1.18 -5.63 23.35
C PRO A 73 -0.83 -6.19 24.73
N SER A 74 -1.15 -5.47 25.81
CA SER A 74 -0.90 -5.89 27.20
C SER A 74 -1.61 -7.17 27.66
N ARG A 75 -2.52 -7.72 26.84
CA ARG A 75 -3.29 -8.93 27.15
C ARG A 75 -2.96 -10.10 26.22
N GLN A 76 -2.02 -9.93 25.30
CA GLN A 76 -1.54 -11.06 24.50
C GLN A 76 -0.84 -12.07 25.40
N GLU A 77 -0.98 -13.37 25.09
CA GLU A 77 -0.26 -14.43 25.80
C GLU A 77 1.25 -14.27 25.61
N ASP A 78 1.65 -13.93 24.39
CA ASP A 78 3.01 -13.56 24.03
C ASP A 78 3.09 -12.02 23.85
N PRO A 79 3.85 -11.29 24.69
CA PRO A 79 3.97 -9.84 24.58
C PRO A 79 4.66 -9.40 23.27
N ASP A 80 5.44 -10.27 22.61
CA ASP A 80 6.16 -9.95 21.38
C ASP A 80 5.23 -9.88 20.14
N GLN A 81 3.92 -10.15 20.33
CA GLN A 81 2.90 -9.96 19.29
C GLN A 81 2.70 -8.48 18.90
N TYR A 82 3.30 -7.56 19.65
CA TYR A 82 3.45 -6.16 19.32
C TYR A 82 4.88 -5.73 19.69
N ILE A 83 5.48 -4.86 18.87
CA ILE A 83 6.78 -4.32 19.23
C ILE A 83 6.69 -3.50 20.51
N HIS A 84 7.60 -3.73 21.44
CA HIS A 84 7.63 -3.03 22.72
C HIS A 84 9.05 -2.87 23.26
N ILE A 85 9.16 -2.00 24.26
CA ILE A 85 10.40 -1.80 25.03
C ILE A 85 10.56 -2.95 26.02
N VAL A 86 11.66 -3.68 25.91
CA VAL A 86 11.98 -4.79 26.85
C VAL A 86 12.98 -4.36 27.93
N GLU A 87 13.78 -3.33 27.66
CA GLU A 87 14.78 -2.84 28.59
C GLU A 87 15.12 -1.37 28.29
N GLU A 88 15.26 -0.54 29.32
CA GLU A 88 15.88 0.78 29.20
C GLU A 88 17.37 0.70 29.51
N LYS A 89 18.21 1.28 28.64
CA LYS A 89 19.66 1.31 28.81
C LYS A 89 20.16 2.74 28.83
N LYS A 90 21.36 2.93 29.38
CA LYS A 90 22.04 4.23 29.29
C LYS A 90 22.22 4.59 27.81
N GLY A 91 21.58 5.68 27.38
CA GLY A 91 21.69 6.19 26.00
C GLY A 91 20.70 5.59 25.00
N GLY A 92 19.69 4.84 25.43
CA GLY A 92 18.66 4.33 24.52
C GLY A 92 17.74 3.27 25.12
N ILE A 93 17.12 2.48 24.27
CA ILE A 93 16.19 1.40 24.62
C ILE A 93 16.53 0.11 23.89
N VAL A 94 16.13 -1.02 24.44
CA VAL A 94 16.09 -2.30 23.73
C VAL A 94 14.63 -2.62 23.40
N VAL A 95 14.37 -3.01 22.16
CA VAL A 95 13.01 -3.38 21.71
C VAL A 95 12.97 -4.78 21.12
N ARG A 96 11.82 -5.42 21.27
CA ARG A 96 11.54 -6.76 20.73
C ARG A 96 10.16 -6.83 20.10
N GLY A 97 10.03 -7.63 19.03
CA GLY A 97 8.76 -7.97 18.39
C GLY A 97 8.90 -8.13 16.89
N ALA A 98 7.79 -8.05 16.16
CA ALA A 98 7.81 -8.13 14.70
C ALA A 98 6.78 -7.22 14.03
N LYS A 99 7.13 -6.75 12.83
CA LYS A 99 6.24 -6.01 11.94
C LYS A 99 5.96 -6.85 10.68
N LEU A 100 4.69 -6.92 10.29
CA LEU A 100 4.22 -7.76 9.20
C LEU A 100 3.84 -6.94 7.97
N HIS A 101 3.98 -7.58 6.80
CA HIS A 101 3.57 -7.01 5.51
C HIS A 101 4.32 -5.71 5.18
N ILE A 102 5.59 -5.61 5.55
CA ILE A 102 6.38 -4.40 5.35
C ILE A 102 6.83 -4.34 3.90
N THR A 103 6.09 -3.55 3.13
CA THR A 103 6.34 -3.30 1.72
C THR A 103 7.69 -2.63 1.52
N GLY A 104 8.55 -3.26 0.72
CA GLY A 104 9.89 -2.75 0.41
C GLY A 104 10.88 -2.78 1.58
N ALA A 105 10.64 -3.58 2.62
CA ALA A 105 11.56 -3.69 3.75
C ALA A 105 12.98 -4.11 3.31
N VAL A 106 13.08 -5.12 2.43
CA VAL A 106 14.37 -5.68 1.98
C VAL A 106 15.18 -4.77 1.05
N ASN A 107 14.57 -3.70 0.53
CA ASN A 107 15.23 -2.72 -0.33
C ASN A 107 15.15 -1.29 0.23
N SER A 108 14.99 -1.18 1.55
CA SER A 108 15.02 0.09 2.29
C SER A 108 16.33 0.23 3.06
N HIS A 109 16.76 1.47 3.27
CA HIS A 109 17.97 1.81 4.01
C HIS A 109 17.68 1.96 5.51
N GLU A 110 16.48 2.43 5.84
CA GLU A 110 16.03 2.76 7.20
C GLU A 110 14.68 2.10 7.47
N LEU A 111 14.45 1.67 8.71
CA LEU A 111 13.19 1.11 9.19
C LEU A 111 12.58 2.10 10.18
N LEU A 112 11.51 2.80 9.77
CA LEU A 112 10.79 3.75 10.61
C LEU A 112 9.62 3.04 11.29
N VAL A 113 9.80 2.68 12.55
CA VAL A 113 8.84 1.93 13.37
C VAL A 113 7.89 2.88 14.07
N VAL A 114 6.59 2.57 14.00
CA VAL A 114 5.53 3.31 14.69
C VAL A 114 4.47 2.36 15.26
N PRO A 115 3.67 2.79 16.26
CA PRO A 115 2.57 1.99 16.80
C PRO A 115 1.45 1.74 15.76
N THR A 116 0.79 0.59 15.83
CA THR A 116 -0.26 0.21 14.86
C THR A 116 -1.69 0.59 15.24
N ARG A 117 -1.94 1.00 16.49
CA ARG A 117 -3.29 1.25 17.02
C ARG A 117 -3.26 2.31 18.11
N ALA A 118 -4.45 2.82 18.45
CA ALA A 118 -4.62 3.55 19.70
C ALA A 118 -4.34 2.61 20.89
N LEU A 119 -3.49 3.08 21.79
CA LEU A 119 -3.03 2.39 22.99
C LEU A 119 -3.61 3.05 24.25
N ARG A 120 -3.67 2.26 25.31
CA ARG A 120 -4.11 2.71 26.64
C ARG A 120 -2.93 2.77 27.59
N GLU A 121 -3.18 3.22 28.82
CA GLU A 121 -2.13 3.32 29.83
C GLU A 121 -1.47 1.98 30.13
N GLU A 122 -2.27 0.90 30.18
CA GLU A 122 -1.76 -0.46 30.37
C GLU A 122 -0.87 -0.96 29.23
N ASP A 123 -0.92 -0.30 28.05
CA ASP A 123 -0.12 -0.63 26.87
C ASP A 123 1.10 0.32 26.69
N ARG A 124 1.53 1.02 27.75
CA ARG A 124 2.58 2.06 27.70
C ARG A 124 3.87 1.61 26.99
N GLU A 125 4.35 0.40 27.26
CA GLU A 125 5.60 -0.13 26.68
C GLU A 125 5.53 -0.35 25.16
N TYR A 126 4.32 -0.41 24.60
CA TYR A 126 4.06 -0.55 23.16
C TYR A 126 3.96 0.82 22.45
N ALA A 127 3.89 1.92 23.20
CA ALA A 127 3.85 3.28 22.68
C ALA A 127 5.26 3.76 22.32
N VAL A 128 5.86 3.11 21.32
CA VAL A 128 7.24 3.37 20.89
C VAL A 128 7.31 3.68 19.40
N SER A 129 8.08 4.72 19.06
CA SER A 129 8.38 5.12 17.67
C SER A 129 9.87 5.40 17.54
N PHE A 130 10.51 4.88 16.51
CA PHE A 130 11.96 5.04 16.30
C PHE A 130 12.38 4.72 14.86
N ALA A 131 13.63 5.03 14.51
CA ALA A 131 14.24 4.57 13.26
C ALA A 131 15.57 3.83 13.48
N VAL A 132 15.81 2.76 12.73
CA VAL A 132 17.11 2.07 12.70
C VAL A 132 17.51 1.72 11.27
N PRO A 133 18.83 1.67 10.95
CA PRO A 133 19.31 1.12 9.70
C PRO A 133 18.77 -0.30 9.46
N ALA A 134 18.47 -0.63 8.21
CA ALA A 134 17.91 -1.93 7.85
C ALA A 134 18.86 -3.12 8.17
N ASP A 135 20.17 -2.87 8.25
CA ASP A 135 21.21 -3.84 8.59
C ASP A 135 21.57 -3.87 10.10
N THR A 136 20.76 -3.23 10.94
CA THR A 136 20.94 -3.25 12.40
C THR A 136 20.98 -4.69 12.92
N LYS A 137 22.01 -5.03 13.69
CA LYS A 137 22.15 -6.37 14.30
C LYS A 137 20.91 -6.71 15.13
N GLY A 138 20.33 -7.88 14.89
CA GLY A 138 19.08 -8.35 15.51
C GLY A 138 17.84 -8.09 14.64
N VAL A 139 17.98 -7.36 13.53
CA VAL A 139 16.94 -7.27 12.50
C VAL A 139 17.03 -8.48 11.57
N THR A 140 15.91 -9.19 11.37
CA THR A 140 15.80 -10.29 10.40
C THR A 140 14.61 -10.07 9.47
N PHE A 141 14.86 -10.18 8.16
CA PHE A 141 13.82 -10.13 7.13
C PHE A 141 13.40 -11.53 6.70
N ILE A 142 12.11 -11.82 6.77
CA ILE A 142 11.51 -13.06 6.27
C ILE A 142 10.61 -12.71 5.09
N TYR A 143 11.03 -13.13 3.89
CA TYR A 143 10.37 -12.76 2.63
C TYR A 143 8.99 -13.40 2.48
N GLY A 144 7.99 -12.61 2.07
CA GLY A 144 6.64 -13.08 1.78
C GLY A 144 6.52 -13.66 0.37
N ARG A 145 6.06 -14.91 0.25
CA ARG A 145 5.77 -15.53 -1.04
C ARG A 145 4.54 -14.89 -1.71
N GLN A 146 4.55 -14.82 -3.03
CA GLN A 146 3.47 -14.23 -3.83
C GLN A 146 2.97 -15.23 -4.90
N PRO A 147 1.73 -15.12 -5.39
CA PRO A 147 1.23 -15.94 -6.48
C PRO A 147 2.13 -15.88 -7.72
N SER A 148 2.54 -17.04 -8.23
CA SER A 148 3.39 -17.19 -9.42
C SER A 148 4.75 -16.48 -9.34
N ASP A 149 5.28 -16.23 -8.13
CA ASP A 149 6.56 -15.54 -7.91
C ASP A 149 7.77 -16.23 -8.56
N THR A 150 7.76 -17.57 -8.58
CA THR A 150 8.83 -18.40 -9.17
C THR A 150 9.03 -18.20 -10.68
N ARG A 151 8.04 -17.70 -11.43
CA ARG A 151 8.22 -17.38 -12.87
C ARG A 151 9.32 -16.34 -13.11
N ARG A 152 9.67 -15.53 -12.10
CA ARG A 152 10.79 -14.57 -12.17
C ARG A 152 12.17 -15.22 -12.14
N LEU A 153 12.25 -16.46 -11.67
CA LEU A 153 13.47 -17.27 -11.62
C LEU A 153 13.67 -18.10 -12.89
N GLU A 154 12.65 -18.21 -13.74
CA GLU A 154 12.74 -18.90 -15.02
C GLU A 154 13.62 -18.13 -16.01
N ASP A 155 14.39 -18.87 -16.82
CA ASP A 155 15.23 -18.30 -17.86
C ASP A 155 14.42 -17.46 -18.86
N GLY A 156 14.91 -16.26 -19.17
CA GLY A 156 14.23 -15.33 -20.10
C GLY A 156 13.00 -14.61 -19.53
N ARG A 157 12.47 -15.03 -18.37
CA ARG A 157 11.37 -14.39 -17.62
C ARG A 157 10.12 -14.09 -18.46
N SER A 158 9.89 -14.84 -19.53
CA SER A 158 8.94 -14.48 -20.58
C SER A 158 7.48 -14.42 -20.09
N ASP A 159 7.10 -15.32 -19.18
CA ASP A 159 5.71 -15.50 -18.72
C ASP A 159 5.37 -14.75 -17.41
N VAL A 160 6.23 -13.82 -16.99
CA VAL A 160 6.00 -12.98 -15.80
C VAL A 160 4.93 -11.91 -16.05
N GLY A 161 4.71 -11.51 -17.30
CA GLY A 161 3.79 -10.43 -17.68
C GLY A 161 4.41 -9.05 -17.51
N ASN A 162 4.70 -8.66 -16.26
CA ASN A 162 5.50 -7.46 -15.97
C ASN A 162 6.98 -7.85 -15.76
N LEU A 163 7.76 -7.72 -16.83
CA LEU A 163 9.16 -8.18 -16.87
C LEU A 163 10.09 -7.40 -15.96
N TYR A 164 9.82 -6.11 -15.76
CA TYR A 164 10.78 -5.17 -15.20
C TYR A 164 10.52 -4.83 -13.74
N TYR A 165 9.25 -4.81 -13.34
CA TYR A 165 8.85 -4.28 -12.05
C TYR A 165 8.05 -5.30 -11.23
N GLY A 166 8.09 -5.15 -9.92
CA GLY A 166 7.40 -5.99 -8.94
C GLY A 166 7.38 -5.33 -7.57
N GLY A 167 6.46 -5.78 -6.72
CA GLY A 167 6.41 -5.44 -5.29
C GLY A 167 7.01 -6.55 -4.44
N CYS A 168 7.49 -6.23 -3.24
CA CYS A 168 7.89 -7.21 -2.25
C CYS A 168 7.41 -6.79 -0.86
N GLU A 169 7.09 -7.78 -0.04
CA GLU A 169 6.71 -7.61 1.34
C GLU A 169 7.53 -8.58 2.20
N ALA A 170 7.97 -8.13 3.37
CA ALA A 170 8.65 -8.97 4.34
C ALA A 170 8.03 -8.84 5.72
N MET A 171 8.11 -9.92 6.50
CA MET A 171 8.06 -9.84 7.95
C MET A 171 9.43 -9.35 8.43
N VAL A 172 9.42 -8.38 9.33
CA VAL A 172 10.62 -7.79 9.92
C VAL A 172 10.61 -8.13 11.40
N VAL A 173 11.56 -8.96 11.82
CA VAL A 173 11.76 -9.35 13.22
C VAL A 173 12.80 -8.43 13.84
N PHE A 174 12.50 -7.97 15.05
CA PHE A 174 13.38 -7.18 15.90
C PHE A 174 13.70 -8.04 17.13
N ASP A 175 14.88 -8.66 17.13
CA ASP A 175 15.35 -9.53 18.21
C ASP A 175 16.32 -8.76 19.10
N ASP A 176 15.82 -8.20 20.19
CA ASP A 176 16.57 -7.43 21.20
C ASP A 176 17.50 -6.37 20.60
N ILE A 177 16.97 -5.56 19.68
CA ILE A 177 17.76 -4.51 19.04
C ILE A 177 17.93 -3.31 19.97
N PHE A 178 19.12 -2.72 19.99
CA PHE A 178 19.36 -1.45 20.69
C PHE A 178 19.03 -0.27 19.77
N VAL A 179 18.20 0.65 20.27
CA VAL A 179 17.83 1.89 19.60
C VAL A 179 18.44 3.05 20.39
N PRO A 180 19.34 3.85 19.78
CA PRO A 180 19.96 4.96 20.47
C PRO A 180 18.99 6.13 20.66
N GLU A 181 19.18 6.91 21.73
CA GLU A 181 18.28 7.98 22.17
C GLU A 181 17.93 8.99 21.05
N GLU A 182 18.90 9.34 20.20
CA GLU A 182 18.72 10.27 19.08
C GLU A 182 17.83 9.73 17.95
N ARG A 183 17.52 8.42 17.97
CA ARG A 183 16.63 7.76 17.01
C ARG A 183 15.26 7.42 17.60
N ILE A 184 14.98 7.80 18.84
CA ILE A 184 13.68 7.59 19.50
C ILE A 184 12.79 8.83 19.29
N PHE A 185 11.56 8.60 18.82
CA PHE A 185 10.59 9.63 18.45
C PHE A 185 9.27 9.55 19.24
N MET A 186 9.09 8.52 20.07
CA MET A 186 8.01 8.35 21.06
C MET A 186 8.44 7.24 22.03
N LYS A 187 8.20 7.42 23.32
CA LYS A 187 8.54 6.46 24.38
C LYS A 187 7.56 6.57 25.55
N GLY A 188 6.42 5.89 25.43
CA GLY A 188 5.43 5.75 26.50
C GLY A 188 4.27 6.75 26.46
N GLU A 189 4.26 7.74 25.56
CA GLU A 189 3.17 8.70 25.42
C GLU A 189 1.95 8.10 24.67
N TYR A 190 1.33 7.08 25.27
CA TYR A 190 0.29 6.24 24.68
C TYR A 190 -0.94 7.03 24.19
N SER A 191 -1.29 8.15 24.83
CA SER A 191 -2.43 9.00 24.47
C SER A 191 -2.34 9.54 23.04
N MET A 192 -1.13 9.70 22.50
CA MET A 192 -0.88 10.25 21.15
C MET A 192 -0.90 9.21 20.04
N THR A 193 -0.89 7.93 20.37
CA THR A 193 -0.80 6.82 19.41
C THR A 193 -2.02 6.74 18.49
N GLY A 194 -3.21 7.04 19.01
CA GLY A 194 -4.44 7.09 18.22
C GLY A 194 -4.36 8.14 17.11
N ARG A 195 -3.91 9.35 17.47
CA ARG A 195 -3.74 10.45 16.51
C ARG A 195 -2.64 10.16 15.48
N LEU A 196 -1.54 9.52 15.90
CA LEU A 196 -0.49 9.06 14.98
C LEU A 196 -1.07 8.13 13.91
N VAL A 197 -1.79 7.09 14.34
CA VAL A 197 -2.37 6.09 13.44
C VAL A 197 -3.41 6.72 12.51
N GLU A 198 -4.25 7.61 13.03
CA GLU A 198 -5.24 8.33 12.23
C GLU A 198 -4.58 9.19 11.14
N LEU A 199 -3.53 9.93 11.49
CA LEU A 199 -2.83 10.81 10.56
C LEU A 199 -2.09 10.02 9.47
N PHE A 200 -1.33 8.99 9.85
CA PHE A 200 -0.68 8.10 8.88
C PHE A 200 -1.70 7.44 7.95
N ALA A 201 -2.77 6.90 8.52
CA ALA A 201 -3.78 6.24 7.73
C ALA A 201 -4.48 7.23 6.79
N ALA A 202 -4.76 8.47 7.20
CA ALA A 202 -5.35 9.48 6.33
C ALA A 202 -4.48 9.76 5.09
N HIS A 203 -3.17 10.03 5.30
CA HIS A 203 -2.22 10.21 4.20
C HIS A 203 -2.18 9.00 3.26
N HIS A 204 -1.95 7.81 3.82
CA HIS A 204 -1.78 6.61 3.01
C HIS A 204 -3.07 6.17 2.31
N ARG A 205 -4.23 6.44 2.92
CA ARG A 205 -5.55 6.22 2.29
C ARG A 205 -5.73 7.08 1.04
N ALA A 206 -5.30 8.35 1.07
CA ALA A 206 -5.34 9.23 -0.09
C ALA A 206 -4.30 8.81 -1.15
N SER A 207 -3.10 8.37 -0.73
CA SER A 207 -2.02 7.91 -1.64
C SER A 207 -2.49 6.83 -2.64
N TYR A 208 -3.43 5.97 -2.26
CA TYR A 208 -3.99 4.94 -3.14
C TYR A 208 -4.72 5.48 -4.37
N GLY A 209 -5.46 6.59 -4.24
CA GLY A 209 -6.12 7.23 -5.39
C GLY A 209 -5.14 7.91 -6.35
N GLY A 210 -3.84 7.93 -6.02
CA GLY A 210 -2.77 8.14 -6.98
C GLY A 210 -2.24 6.81 -7.53
N CYS A 211 -1.59 6.00 -6.69
CA CYS A 211 -0.80 4.86 -7.16
C CYS A 211 -1.63 3.76 -7.84
N LYS A 212 -2.79 3.39 -7.29
CA LYS A 212 -3.65 2.35 -7.87
C LYS A 212 -4.30 2.80 -9.16
N VAL A 213 -4.60 4.09 -9.28
CA VAL A 213 -5.14 4.68 -10.52
C VAL A 213 -4.13 4.55 -11.66
N GLY A 214 -2.84 4.76 -11.38
CA GLY A 214 -1.78 4.55 -12.36
C GLY A 214 -1.66 3.09 -12.82
N VAL A 215 -1.79 2.13 -11.90
CA VAL A 215 -1.84 0.70 -12.26
C VAL A 215 -3.11 0.37 -13.06
N GLY A 216 -4.25 0.96 -12.67
CA GLY A 216 -5.51 0.85 -13.40
C GLY A 216 -5.42 1.37 -14.83
N ASP A 217 -4.70 2.48 -15.06
CA ASP A 217 -4.45 3.01 -16.41
C ASP A 217 -3.71 1.98 -17.29
N VAL A 218 -2.72 1.28 -16.73
CA VAL A 218 -1.99 0.22 -17.45
C VAL A 218 -2.90 -0.97 -17.75
N LEU A 219 -3.71 -1.40 -16.78
CA LEU A 219 -4.64 -2.52 -16.97
C LEU A 219 -5.71 -2.18 -18.02
N ILE A 220 -6.27 -0.98 -17.99
CA ILE A 220 -7.21 -0.47 -19.00
C ILE A 220 -6.54 -0.46 -20.38
N GLY A 221 -5.32 0.07 -20.48
CA GLY A 221 -4.56 0.09 -21.73
C GLY A 221 -4.28 -1.31 -22.29
N ALA A 222 -3.86 -2.24 -21.44
CA ALA A 222 -3.65 -3.64 -21.82
C ALA A 222 -4.95 -4.30 -22.28
N THR A 223 -6.07 -3.99 -21.61
CA THR A 223 -7.41 -4.50 -21.93
C THR A 223 -7.91 -3.98 -23.28
N ALA A 224 -7.70 -2.70 -23.57
CA ALA A 224 -8.00 -2.12 -24.88
C ALA A 224 -7.12 -2.75 -25.98
N ALA A 225 -5.83 -2.91 -25.72
CA ALA A 225 -4.90 -3.51 -26.67
C ALA A 225 -5.23 -4.98 -26.99
N ILE A 226 -5.66 -5.78 -26.00
CA ILE A 226 -6.07 -7.16 -26.26
C ILE A 226 -7.39 -7.23 -27.04
N ALA A 227 -8.33 -6.30 -26.80
CA ALA A 227 -9.55 -6.21 -27.60
C ALA A 227 -9.25 -5.90 -29.07
N GLU A 228 -8.31 -4.99 -29.35
CA GLU A 228 -7.82 -4.72 -30.71
C GLU A 228 -7.12 -5.94 -31.32
N ALA A 229 -6.29 -6.63 -30.53
CA ALA A 229 -5.63 -7.85 -30.97
C ALA A 229 -6.63 -8.97 -31.31
N HIS A 230 -7.77 -9.03 -30.62
CA HIS A 230 -8.88 -9.94 -30.95
C HIS A 230 -9.74 -9.45 -32.13
N GLY A 231 -9.68 -8.16 -32.48
CA GLY A 231 -10.55 -7.55 -33.49
C GLY A 231 -11.97 -7.26 -32.99
N THR A 232 -12.15 -7.13 -31.67
CA THR A 232 -13.45 -6.89 -31.02
C THR A 232 -13.59 -5.48 -30.46
N GLU A 233 -12.65 -4.58 -30.76
CA GLU A 233 -12.59 -3.21 -30.21
C GLU A 233 -13.81 -2.35 -30.58
N LYS A 234 -14.48 -2.68 -31.70
CA LYS A 234 -15.66 -1.94 -32.19
C LYS A 234 -16.96 -2.38 -31.54
N THR A 235 -16.99 -3.56 -30.92
CA THR A 235 -18.18 -4.16 -30.31
C THR A 235 -18.69 -3.31 -29.15
N SER A 236 -20.00 -3.04 -29.12
CA SER A 236 -20.63 -2.12 -28.16
C SER A 236 -20.34 -2.48 -26.70
N HIS A 237 -20.53 -3.74 -26.32
CA HIS A 237 -20.31 -4.19 -24.94
C HIS A 237 -18.83 -4.14 -24.52
N ILE A 238 -17.87 -4.15 -25.46
CA ILE A 238 -16.43 -4.01 -25.13
C ILE A 238 -16.13 -2.55 -24.82
N LYS A 239 -16.62 -1.62 -25.65
CA LYS A 239 -16.48 -0.18 -25.44
C LYS A 239 -17.11 0.26 -24.12
N ASP A 240 -18.31 -0.24 -23.84
CA ASP A 240 -19.05 0.01 -22.60
C ASP A 240 -18.23 -0.43 -21.37
N LYS A 241 -17.73 -1.67 -21.36
CA LYS A 241 -16.89 -2.18 -20.27
C LYS A 241 -15.60 -1.36 -20.09
N ILE A 242 -14.92 -0.96 -21.17
CA ILE A 242 -13.73 -0.10 -21.08
C ILE A 242 -14.10 1.29 -20.51
N ALA A 243 -15.23 1.86 -20.92
CA ALA A 243 -15.71 3.12 -20.37
C ALA A 243 -16.02 2.99 -18.86
N GLU A 244 -16.61 1.88 -18.43
CA GLU A 244 -16.85 1.59 -17.01
C GLU A 244 -15.53 1.46 -16.24
N MET A 245 -14.54 0.76 -16.77
CA MET A 245 -13.21 0.68 -16.14
C MET A 245 -12.59 2.07 -15.95
N ILE A 246 -12.70 2.96 -16.95
CA ILE A 246 -12.22 4.35 -16.87
C ILE A 246 -13.01 5.14 -15.82
N HIS A 247 -14.34 5.04 -15.81
CA HIS A 247 -15.20 5.70 -14.84
C HIS A 247 -14.83 5.34 -13.40
N LEU A 248 -14.69 4.04 -13.13
CA LEU A 248 -14.31 3.54 -11.81
C LEU A 248 -12.91 4.02 -11.42
N ASN A 249 -11.94 3.98 -12.36
CA ASN A 249 -10.56 4.40 -12.10
C ASN A 249 -10.45 5.91 -11.81
N GLU A 250 -11.15 6.76 -12.57
CA GLU A 250 -11.15 8.20 -12.34
C GLU A 250 -11.93 8.60 -11.08
N THR A 251 -12.95 7.83 -10.68
CA THR A 251 -13.64 8.04 -9.39
C THR A 251 -12.68 7.89 -8.20
N LEU A 252 -11.75 6.93 -8.27
CA LEU A 252 -10.69 6.79 -7.27
C LEU A 252 -9.77 8.02 -7.24
N HIS A 253 -9.40 8.52 -8.41
CA HIS A 253 -8.50 9.66 -8.55
C HIS A 253 -9.14 10.95 -8.02
N ALA A 254 -10.41 11.18 -8.37
CA ALA A 254 -11.19 12.31 -7.88
C ALA A 254 -11.25 12.34 -6.35
N GLY A 255 -11.41 11.19 -5.70
CA GLY A 255 -11.39 11.08 -4.23
C GLY A 255 -10.07 11.52 -3.60
N ALA A 256 -8.94 11.13 -4.17
CA ALA A 256 -7.62 11.54 -3.68
C ALA A 256 -7.35 13.03 -3.90
N LEU A 257 -7.71 13.56 -5.08
CA LEU A 257 -7.58 14.98 -5.37
C LEU A 257 -8.46 15.82 -4.44
N ALA A 258 -9.71 15.41 -4.20
CA ALA A 258 -10.60 16.12 -3.29
C ALA A 258 -10.08 16.12 -1.84
N SER A 259 -9.58 14.97 -1.35
CA SER A 259 -9.00 14.87 -0.02
C SER A 259 -7.75 15.74 0.15
N THR A 260 -6.88 15.76 -0.87
CA THR A 260 -5.64 16.56 -0.84
C THR A 260 -5.93 18.06 -0.96
N SER A 261 -6.85 18.46 -1.84
CA SER A 261 -7.21 19.87 -2.05
C SER A 261 -7.94 20.49 -0.85
N LYS A 262 -8.57 19.68 0.00
CA LYS A 262 -9.16 20.09 1.28
C LYS A 262 -8.22 19.90 2.48
N GLY A 263 -6.95 19.60 2.23
CA GLY A 263 -5.93 19.52 3.26
C GLY A 263 -5.75 20.82 4.04
N TYR A 264 -5.23 20.70 5.25
CA TYR A 264 -5.03 21.83 6.16
C TYR A 264 -3.69 21.71 6.90
N PRO A 265 -3.09 22.82 7.35
CA PRO A 265 -1.86 22.78 8.14
C PRO A 265 -2.11 22.19 9.53
N THR A 266 -1.19 21.35 9.99
CA THR A 266 -1.07 20.87 11.36
C THR A 266 -0.34 21.92 12.22
N PRO A 267 -0.37 21.82 13.57
CA PRO A 267 0.37 22.74 14.44
C PRO A 267 1.88 22.82 14.14
N SER A 268 2.47 21.73 13.65
CA SER A 268 3.88 21.66 13.22
C SER A 268 4.20 22.44 11.94
N GLY A 269 3.18 22.95 11.24
CA GLY A 269 3.29 23.58 9.92
C GLY A 269 3.25 22.61 8.73
N ALA A 270 3.39 21.29 8.94
CA ALA A 270 3.16 20.30 7.89
C ALA A 270 1.69 20.27 7.47
N PHE A 271 1.40 19.92 6.21
CA PHE A 271 0.03 19.77 5.72
C PHE A 271 -0.47 18.34 5.84
N THR A 272 -1.71 18.18 6.30
CA THR A 272 -2.45 16.92 6.24
C THR A 272 -3.54 16.97 5.16
N VAL A 273 -4.19 15.84 4.91
CA VAL A 273 -5.33 15.70 4.00
C VAL A 273 -6.66 15.79 4.75
N ASP A 274 -7.77 16.01 4.04
CA ASP A 274 -9.10 15.82 4.62
C ASP A 274 -9.32 14.33 4.95
N PRO A 275 -9.47 13.96 6.23
CA PRO A 275 -9.51 12.55 6.64
C PRO A 275 -10.82 11.87 6.25
N LEU A 276 -11.94 12.58 6.16
CA LEU A 276 -13.22 11.98 5.75
C LEU A 276 -13.13 11.56 4.28
N LEU A 277 -12.65 12.46 3.42
CA LEU A 277 -12.49 12.19 1.98
C LEU A 277 -11.41 11.14 1.71
N ALA A 278 -10.32 11.11 2.49
CA ALA A 278 -9.32 10.05 2.40
C ALA A 278 -9.93 8.67 2.70
N ASN A 279 -10.78 8.57 3.73
CA ASN A 279 -11.50 7.34 4.05
C ASN A 279 -12.47 6.91 2.94
N VAL A 280 -13.20 7.86 2.35
CA VAL A 280 -14.08 7.58 1.19
C VAL A 280 -13.27 7.07 0.00
N CYS A 281 -12.14 7.71 -0.32
CA CYS A 281 -11.23 7.29 -1.39
C CYS A 281 -10.76 5.85 -1.17
N LYS A 282 -10.20 5.54 0.01
CA LYS A 282 -9.74 4.17 0.31
C LYS A 282 -10.89 3.16 0.30
N LEU A 283 -12.08 3.50 0.79
CA LEU A 283 -13.20 2.55 0.79
C LEU A 283 -13.60 2.16 -0.64
N ASN A 284 -13.55 3.10 -1.60
CA ASN A 284 -13.74 2.79 -3.02
C ASN A 284 -12.58 1.96 -3.59
N ILE A 285 -11.33 2.23 -3.17
CA ILE A 285 -10.16 1.40 -3.52
C ILE A 285 -10.34 -0.06 -3.09
N THR A 286 -11.09 -0.35 -2.01
CA THR A 286 -11.34 -1.74 -1.60
C THR A 286 -12.30 -2.51 -2.52
N ARG A 287 -12.91 -1.82 -3.51
CA ARG A 287 -13.98 -2.35 -4.37
C ARG A 287 -13.61 -2.28 -5.85
N PHE A 288 -13.28 -1.09 -6.34
CA PHE A 288 -13.22 -0.81 -7.78
C PHE A 288 -12.08 -1.54 -8.52
N PRO A 289 -10.86 -1.70 -7.96
CA PRO A 289 -9.83 -2.52 -8.60
C PRO A 289 -10.27 -3.95 -8.90
N PHE A 290 -11.18 -4.53 -8.10
CA PHE A 290 -11.73 -5.87 -8.34
C PHE A 290 -12.66 -5.90 -9.54
N GLU A 291 -13.53 -4.90 -9.68
CA GLU A 291 -14.42 -4.82 -10.84
C GLU A 291 -13.65 -4.49 -12.12
N ILE A 292 -12.68 -3.57 -12.05
CA ILE A 292 -11.77 -3.28 -13.18
C ILE A 292 -11.02 -4.56 -13.60
N SER A 293 -10.50 -5.32 -12.63
CA SER A 293 -9.88 -6.63 -12.87
C SER A 293 -10.85 -7.60 -13.54
N ARG A 294 -12.06 -7.78 -12.98
CA ARG A 294 -13.08 -8.68 -13.54
C ARG A 294 -13.43 -8.35 -14.99
N LEU A 295 -13.61 -7.06 -15.31
CA LEU A 295 -13.88 -6.57 -16.66
C LEU A 295 -12.70 -6.81 -17.61
N ALA A 296 -11.46 -6.63 -17.13
CA ALA A 296 -10.26 -6.95 -17.90
C ALA A 296 -10.19 -8.44 -18.26
N GLN A 297 -10.49 -9.34 -17.31
CA GLN A 297 -10.49 -10.79 -17.56
C GLN A 297 -11.58 -11.21 -18.56
N ASP A 298 -12.77 -10.61 -18.45
CA ASP A 298 -13.90 -10.83 -19.37
C ASP A 298 -13.49 -10.48 -20.82
N ILE A 299 -12.88 -9.32 -21.03
CA ILE A 299 -12.42 -8.87 -22.36
C ILE A 299 -11.22 -9.68 -22.86
N ALA A 300 -10.29 -10.07 -21.97
CA ALA A 300 -9.11 -10.84 -22.31
C ALA A 300 -9.44 -12.29 -22.73
N GLY A 301 -10.54 -12.85 -22.22
CA GLY A 301 -11.00 -14.20 -22.56
C GLY A 301 -10.17 -15.33 -21.95
N GLY A 302 -10.70 -16.55 -22.03
CA GLY A 302 -10.17 -17.71 -21.29
C GLY A 302 -8.75 -18.14 -21.64
N ILE A 303 -8.22 -17.73 -22.81
CA ILE A 303 -6.84 -18.03 -23.18
C ILE A 303 -5.84 -17.39 -22.21
N MET A 304 -6.20 -16.28 -21.57
CA MET A 304 -5.35 -15.58 -20.60
C MET A 304 -4.82 -16.51 -19.50
N VAL A 305 -5.62 -17.48 -19.08
CA VAL A 305 -5.31 -18.42 -17.99
C VAL A 305 -5.02 -19.84 -18.46
N THR A 306 -5.12 -20.10 -19.76
CA THR A 306 -4.91 -21.44 -20.35
C THR A 306 -3.83 -21.45 -21.43
N MET A 307 -3.19 -20.30 -21.72
CA MET A 307 -2.17 -20.24 -22.76
C MET A 307 -0.90 -21.04 -22.35
N PRO A 308 -0.28 -21.75 -23.32
CA PRO A 308 1.07 -22.30 -23.20
C PRO A 308 2.11 -21.24 -22.77
N SER A 309 3.29 -21.68 -22.35
CA SER A 309 4.39 -20.77 -22.06
C SER A 309 4.89 -20.08 -23.34
N LEU A 310 5.48 -18.90 -23.20
CA LEU A 310 6.19 -18.27 -24.33
C LEU A 310 7.36 -19.14 -24.80
N LYS A 311 8.00 -19.88 -23.90
CA LYS A 311 9.07 -20.84 -24.23
C LYS A 311 8.59 -21.98 -25.15
N ASP A 312 7.32 -22.37 -25.06
CA ASP A 312 6.76 -23.38 -25.97
C ASP A 312 6.78 -22.94 -27.44
N GLN A 313 6.85 -21.63 -27.73
CA GLN A 313 7.00 -21.11 -29.10
C GLN A 313 8.37 -21.42 -29.72
N GLU A 314 9.38 -21.67 -28.89
CA GLU A 314 10.74 -22.01 -29.29
C GLU A 314 10.97 -23.52 -29.41
N ASN A 315 10.01 -24.33 -28.94
CA ASN A 315 10.11 -25.77 -29.01
C ASN A 315 10.09 -26.25 -30.48
N PRO A 316 11.03 -27.12 -30.92
CA PRO A 316 11.14 -27.55 -32.31
C PRO A 316 9.96 -28.41 -32.78
N GLU A 317 9.27 -29.12 -31.88
CA GLU A 317 8.15 -30.01 -32.20
C GLU A 317 6.81 -29.27 -32.16
N ILE A 318 6.55 -28.51 -31.09
CA ILE A 318 5.23 -27.89 -30.84
C ILE A 318 5.17 -26.39 -31.15
N GLY A 319 6.30 -25.70 -31.28
CA GLY A 319 6.34 -24.25 -31.37
C GLY A 319 5.66 -23.69 -32.62
N SER A 320 5.68 -24.43 -33.73
CA SER A 320 4.93 -24.07 -34.94
C SER A 320 3.42 -24.04 -34.72
N TYR A 321 2.88 -24.93 -33.88
CA TYR A 321 1.45 -24.94 -33.51
C TYR A 321 1.10 -23.77 -32.60
N VAL A 322 1.90 -23.51 -31.57
CA VAL A 322 1.70 -22.37 -30.66
C VAL A 322 1.70 -21.07 -31.46
N LYS A 323 2.69 -20.90 -32.35
CA LYS A 323 2.81 -19.72 -33.21
C LYS A 323 1.61 -19.54 -34.14
N LYS A 324 1.09 -20.63 -34.71
CA LYS A 324 -0.02 -20.64 -35.67
C LYS A 324 -1.39 -20.41 -35.02
N TYR A 325 -1.68 -21.09 -33.91
CA TYR A 325 -3.03 -21.12 -33.33
C TYR A 325 -3.30 -20.01 -32.31
N LEU A 326 -2.26 -19.30 -31.83
CA LEU A 326 -2.41 -18.20 -30.88
C LEU A 326 -2.30 -16.80 -31.50
N VAL A 327 -2.28 -16.67 -32.83
CA VAL A 327 -2.31 -15.36 -33.49
C VAL A 327 -3.58 -14.57 -33.15
N GLY A 328 -3.48 -13.24 -33.23
CA GLY A 328 -4.65 -12.36 -33.16
C GLY A 328 -5.27 -12.12 -34.54
N ARG A 329 -5.97 -11.00 -34.68
CA ARG A 329 -6.42 -10.50 -35.98
C ARG A 329 -5.24 -10.28 -36.94
N LYS A 330 -5.53 -10.14 -38.24
CA LYS A 330 -4.50 -9.90 -39.28
C LYS A 330 -3.52 -8.81 -38.86
N GLY A 331 -2.22 -9.16 -38.85
CA GLY A 331 -1.12 -8.26 -38.46
C GLY A 331 -0.71 -8.34 -36.98
N VAL A 332 -1.35 -9.20 -36.17
CA VAL A 332 -0.97 -9.46 -34.78
C VAL A 332 -0.42 -10.88 -34.65
N ASP A 333 0.88 -11.01 -34.43
CA ASP A 333 1.52 -12.29 -34.13
C ASP A 333 1.13 -12.83 -32.74
N SER A 334 1.42 -14.11 -32.53
CA SER A 334 1.08 -14.82 -31.30
C SER A 334 1.88 -14.34 -30.09
N GLU A 335 3.16 -13.98 -30.26
CA GLU A 335 4.00 -13.49 -29.16
C GLU A 335 3.45 -12.17 -28.58
N LYS A 336 3.16 -11.19 -29.44
CA LYS A 336 2.57 -9.90 -29.04
C LYS A 336 1.27 -10.12 -28.27
N ARG A 337 0.39 -10.99 -28.77
CA ARG A 337 -0.88 -11.32 -28.10
C ARG A 337 -0.66 -11.98 -26.74
N MET A 338 0.22 -12.98 -26.67
CA MET A 338 0.55 -13.68 -25.42
C MET A 338 1.15 -12.73 -24.37
N ARG A 339 2.07 -11.84 -24.76
CA ARG A 339 2.68 -10.87 -23.82
C ARG A 339 1.66 -9.92 -23.19
N ILE A 340 0.70 -9.42 -23.97
CA ILE A 340 -0.39 -8.57 -23.44
C ILE A 340 -1.25 -9.36 -22.46
N LEU A 341 -1.63 -10.59 -22.82
CA LEU A 341 -2.41 -11.46 -21.95
C LEU A 341 -1.67 -11.79 -20.65
N ARG A 342 -0.36 -12.03 -20.70
CA ARG A 342 0.48 -12.27 -19.51
C ARG A 342 0.53 -11.04 -18.60
N LEU A 343 0.54 -9.82 -19.14
CA LEU A 343 0.46 -8.60 -18.34
C LEU A 343 -0.88 -8.49 -17.60
N ILE A 344 -2.00 -8.78 -18.28
CA ILE A 344 -3.33 -8.80 -17.66
C ILE A 344 -3.39 -9.90 -16.58
N GLU A 345 -2.91 -11.12 -16.87
CA GLU A 345 -2.78 -12.21 -15.88
C GLU A 345 -1.97 -11.76 -14.67
N ASN A 346 -0.84 -11.09 -14.87
CA ASN A 346 0.03 -10.63 -13.78
C ASN A 346 -0.69 -9.66 -12.82
N ILE A 347 -1.40 -8.67 -13.37
CA ILE A 347 -2.07 -7.62 -12.60
C ILE A 347 -3.34 -8.14 -11.93
N THR A 348 -3.98 -9.17 -12.50
CA THR A 348 -5.30 -9.65 -12.03
C THR A 348 -5.25 -10.94 -11.21
N LEU A 349 -4.22 -11.77 -11.39
CA LEU A 349 -4.05 -13.07 -10.72
C LEU A 349 -2.62 -13.35 -10.21
N GLY A 350 -1.59 -12.77 -10.85
CA GLY A 350 -0.18 -13.01 -10.53
C GLY A 350 0.40 -12.08 -9.46
N THR A 351 1.72 -11.86 -9.52
CA THR A 351 2.44 -11.03 -8.52
C THR A 351 1.92 -9.59 -8.46
N GLY A 352 1.50 -9.02 -9.59
CA GLY A 352 0.94 -7.67 -9.65
C GLY A 352 -0.38 -7.54 -8.89
N ALA A 353 -1.19 -8.61 -8.89
CA ALA A 353 -2.48 -8.68 -8.22
C ALA A 353 -2.40 -8.58 -6.69
N VAL A 354 -1.30 -9.03 -6.08
CA VAL A 354 -1.03 -8.83 -4.64
C VAL A 354 -1.15 -7.35 -4.30
N SER A 355 -0.46 -6.51 -5.07
CA SER A 355 -0.51 -5.08 -4.90
C SER A 355 -1.82 -4.48 -5.40
N TYR A 356 -2.31 -4.85 -6.59
CA TYR A 356 -3.46 -4.16 -7.18
C TYR A 356 -4.80 -4.49 -6.49
N LEU A 357 -4.94 -5.71 -5.96
CA LEU A 357 -6.19 -6.22 -5.38
C LEU A 357 -6.11 -6.35 -3.86
N THR A 358 -5.33 -7.29 -3.34
CA THR A 358 -5.35 -7.63 -1.90
C THR A 358 -4.83 -6.49 -1.03
N GLU A 359 -3.76 -5.83 -1.45
CA GLU A 359 -3.23 -4.66 -0.75
C GLU A 359 -4.20 -3.45 -0.86
N SER A 360 -4.94 -3.33 -1.96
CA SER A 360 -6.05 -2.37 -2.08
C SER A 360 -7.17 -2.61 -1.06
N ILE A 361 -7.39 -3.84 -0.59
CA ILE A 361 -8.32 -4.11 0.53
C ILE A 361 -7.71 -3.69 1.87
N HIS A 362 -6.49 -4.13 2.16
CA HIS A 362 -5.99 -4.18 3.54
C HIS A 362 -4.99 -3.08 3.92
N GLY A 363 -4.26 -2.51 2.97
CA GLY A 363 -3.27 -1.48 3.26
C GLY A 363 -3.92 -0.19 3.81
N ALA A 364 -3.28 0.46 4.77
CA ALA A 364 -3.87 1.54 5.60
C ALA A 364 -5.18 1.17 6.35
N GLY A 365 -5.40 -0.12 6.59
CA GLY A 365 -6.53 -0.66 7.33
C GLY A 365 -7.56 -1.35 6.42
N SER A 366 -8.17 -2.42 6.95
CA SER A 366 -9.23 -3.16 6.26
C SER A 366 -10.55 -2.37 6.20
N PRO A 367 -11.51 -2.71 5.31
CA PRO A 367 -12.72 -1.91 5.01
C PRO A 367 -13.50 -1.37 6.22
N GLN A 368 -13.55 -2.13 7.31
CA GLN A 368 -14.26 -1.74 8.52
C GLN A 368 -13.61 -0.53 9.22
N ALA A 369 -12.30 -0.38 9.13
CA ALA A 369 -11.57 0.75 9.71
C ALA A 369 -11.99 2.08 9.07
N GLN A 370 -12.18 2.12 7.74
CA GLN A 370 -12.65 3.34 7.07
C GLN A 370 -14.10 3.65 7.44
N LYS A 371 -14.98 2.64 7.53
CA LYS A 371 -16.38 2.84 7.93
C LYS A 371 -16.53 3.43 9.33
N ILE A 372 -15.75 2.95 10.30
CA ILE A 372 -15.71 3.51 11.66
C ILE A 372 -15.31 4.99 11.61
N MET A 373 -14.27 5.33 10.87
CA MET A 373 -13.82 6.72 10.76
C MET A 373 -14.81 7.59 10.01
N ILE A 374 -15.46 7.10 8.95
CA ILE A 374 -16.51 7.84 8.23
C ILE A 374 -17.67 8.16 9.18
N ALA A 375 -18.14 7.19 9.96
CA ALA A 375 -19.22 7.40 10.92
C ALA A 375 -18.83 8.43 12.00
N ARG A 376 -17.56 8.44 12.44
CA ARG A 376 -17.05 9.40 13.44
C ARG A 376 -16.86 10.81 12.87
N LEU A 377 -16.44 10.93 11.61
CA LEU A 377 -16.09 12.20 10.97
C LEU A 377 -17.26 12.87 10.23
N ALA A 378 -18.32 12.12 9.91
CA ALA A 378 -19.49 12.67 9.24
C ALA A 378 -20.30 13.57 10.19
N ASP A 379 -20.61 14.78 9.75
CA ASP A 379 -21.48 15.71 10.46
C ASP A 379 -22.97 15.38 10.22
N ILE A 380 -23.41 14.29 10.83
CA ILE A 380 -24.80 13.82 10.72
C ILE A 380 -25.76 14.81 11.39
N GLU A 381 -25.34 15.50 12.46
CA GLU A 381 -26.20 16.47 13.15
C GLU A 381 -26.54 17.66 12.25
N SER A 382 -25.58 18.23 11.54
CA SER A 382 -25.87 19.27 10.54
C SER A 382 -26.79 18.76 9.43
N ALA A 383 -26.61 17.52 8.97
CA ALA A 383 -27.52 16.91 7.98
C ALA A 383 -28.95 16.75 8.52
N LYS A 384 -29.11 16.36 9.78
CA LYS A 384 -30.42 16.32 10.47
C LYS A 384 -31.02 17.72 10.58
N SER A 385 -30.24 18.74 10.97
CA SER A 385 -30.71 20.12 11.04
C SER A 385 -31.21 20.63 9.69
N CYS A 386 -30.54 20.28 8.58
CA CYS A 386 -31.05 20.58 7.24
C CYS A 386 -32.40 19.90 6.98
N ALA A 387 -32.55 18.63 7.34
CA ALA A 387 -33.80 17.89 7.18
C ALA A 387 -34.94 18.46 8.04
N TYR A 388 -34.68 18.75 9.32
CA TYR A 388 -35.65 19.34 10.24
C TYR A 388 -36.16 20.69 9.75
N LYS A 389 -35.24 21.56 9.32
CA LYS A 389 -35.59 22.84 8.70
C LYS A 389 -36.51 22.68 7.49
N LEU A 390 -36.30 21.65 6.66
CA LEU A 390 -37.12 21.40 5.46
C LEU A 390 -38.47 20.76 5.78
N CYS A 391 -38.62 20.04 6.90
CA CYS A 391 -39.89 19.47 7.34
C CYS A 391 -40.62 20.30 8.41
N GLY A 392 -40.14 21.50 8.72
CA GLY A 392 -40.79 22.43 9.66
C GLY A 392 -40.66 22.05 11.14
N ILE A 393 -39.60 21.32 11.50
CA ILE A 393 -39.23 20.97 12.90
C ILE A 393 -38.09 21.88 13.37
#